data_AF-A0A661YZX4-F1
#
_entry.id   AF-A0A661YZX4-F1
#
_cell.length_a   1.000
_cell.length_b   1.000
_cell.length_c   1.000
_cell.angle_alpha   90.00
_cell.angle_beta   90.00
_cell.angle_gamma   90.00
#
_symmetry.space_group_name_H-M   'P 1'
#
loop_
_entity.id
_entity.type
_entity.pdbx_description
1 polymer ?
#
loop_
_entity_poly.entity_id
_entity_poly.type
_entity_poly.pdbx_seq_one_letter_code
_entity_poly.pdbx_strand_id
1 'polypeptide(L)'
;MSIFEIILSPFIFIIKQLFDFSYGLTDNYGAAIILLSFFISALLLPVFILIEKAKKKDDIIKRKMQPLVDEIKRAYKGQERYYYLKTLNRQHNYSPFKALVPILSLLLQIPFFIAAYQFLEHLETLEGVSFWFISDLSIADGLLGGINFLPISMTL
;
A
#
# COMPACT_ATOMS: atom_id res chain seq x y z
N MET A 1 -19.03 12.35 14.70
CA MET A 1 -18.24 11.80 13.60
C MET A 1 -17.00 12.64 13.42
N SER A 2 -15.83 12.05 13.61
CA SER A 2 -14.56 12.70 13.31
C SER A 2 -14.43 12.96 11.79
N ILE A 3 -13.66 13.97 11.37
CA ILE A 3 -13.36 14.22 9.94
C ILE A 3 -12.81 12.95 9.27
N PHE A 4 -12.09 12.14 10.05
CA PHE A 4 -11.49 10.89 9.62
C PHE A 4 -12.54 9.83 9.23
N GLU A 5 -13.61 9.67 10.03
CA GLU A 5 -14.72 8.77 9.70
C GLU A 5 -15.43 9.18 8.41
N ILE A 6 -15.60 10.49 8.18
CA ILE A 6 -16.26 10.98 6.96
C ILE A 6 -15.45 10.59 5.73
N ILE A 7 -14.12 10.75 5.78
CA ILE A 7 -13.21 10.38 4.69
C ILE A 7 -13.21 8.86 4.45
N LEU A 8 -13.28 8.05 5.51
CA LEU A 8 -13.23 6.59 5.42
C LEU A 8 -14.57 5.95 5.08
N SER A 9 -15.69 6.61 5.36
CA SER A 9 -17.04 6.09 5.14
C SER A 9 -17.29 5.47 3.75
N PRO A 10 -16.88 6.07 2.61
CA PRO A 10 -17.06 5.43 1.31
C PRO A 10 -16.23 4.15 1.15
N PHE A 11 -15.04 4.09 1.76
CA PHE A 11 -14.17 2.92 1.71
C PHE A 11 -14.75 1.77 2.54
N ILE A 12 -15.24 2.08 3.74
CA ILE A 12 -15.91 1.10 4.61
C ILE A 12 -17.15 0.54 3.90
N PHE A 13 -17.94 1.39 3.23
CA PHE A 13 -19.09 0.96 2.47
C PHE A 13 -18.72 -0.03 1.34
N ILE A 14 -17.68 0.27 0.57
CA ILE A 14 -17.17 -0.63 -0.49
C ILE A 14 -16.74 -1.97 0.12
N ILE A 15 -15.99 -1.93 1.22
CA ILE A 15 -15.48 -3.13 1.89
C ILE A 15 -16.62 -3.99 2.41
N LYS A 16 -17.61 -3.39 3.08
CA LYS A 16 -18.80 -4.08 3.56
C LYS A 16 -19.54 -4.78 2.42
N GLN A 17 -19.78 -4.07 1.31
CA GLN A 17 -20.48 -4.64 0.17
C GLN A 17 -19.74 -5.83 -0.44
N LEU A 18 -18.42 -5.73 -0.57
CA LEU A 18 -17.58 -6.82 -1.08
C LEU A 18 -17.50 -7.99 -0.10
N PHE A 19 -17.48 -7.71 1.20
CA PHE A 19 -17.48 -8.73 2.24
C PHE A 19 -18.81 -9.49 2.27
N ASP A 20 -19.94 -8.80 2.30
CA ASP A 20 -21.28 -9.40 2.29
C ASP A 20 -21.47 -10.29 1.05
N PHE A 21 -20.97 -9.83 -0.11
CA PHE A 21 -20.94 -10.63 -1.35
C PHE A 21 -20.04 -11.87 -1.23
N SER A 22 -18.84 -11.71 -0.66
CA SER A 22 -17.88 -12.81 -0.49
C SER A 22 -18.39 -13.86 0.50
N TYR A 23 -19.04 -13.43 1.57
CA TYR A 23 -19.66 -14.29 2.56
C TYR A 23 -20.83 -15.06 1.96
N GLY A 24 -21.72 -14.40 1.21
CA GLY A 24 -22.83 -15.07 0.53
C GLY A 24 -22.42 -16.10 -0.53
N LEU A 25 -21.16 -16.11 -0.97
CA LEU A 25 -20.61 -17.13 -1.88
C LEU A 25 -19.92 -18.29 -1.16
N THR A 26 -19.44 -18.08 0.07
CA THR A 26 -18.58 -19.04 0.78
C THR A 26 -19.20 -19.62 2.04
N ASP A 27 -20.19 -18.93 2.62
CA ASP A 27 -20.77 -19.21 3.95
C ASP A 27 -19.71 -19.42 5.05
N ASN A 28 -18.52 -18.83 4.87
CA ASN A 28 -17.38 -18.97 5.77
C ASN A 28 -16.63 -17.65 5.87
N TYR A 29 -16.55 -17.09 7.08
CA TYR A 29 -15.94 -15.79 7.32
C TYR A 29 -14.45 -15.71 6.93
N GLY A 30 -13.65 -16.75 7.19
CA GLY A 30 -12.24 -16.75 6.81
C GLY A 30 -12.04 -16.78 5.30
N ALA A 31 -12.83 -17.59 4.59
CA ALA A 31 -12.83 -17.60 3.13
C ALA A 31 -13.34 -16.28 2.54
N ALA A 32 -14.33 -15.65 3.18
CA ALA A 32 -14.86 -14.35 2.79
C ALA A 32 -13.80 -13.24 2.91
N ILE A 33 -12.96 -13.26 3.96
CA ILE A 33 -11.84 -12.30 4.11
C ILE A 33 -10.82 -12.48 2.98
N ILE A 34 -10.49 -13.72 2.61
CA ILE A 34 -9.55 -13.99 1.50
C ILE A 34 -10.12 -13.46 0.18
N LEU A 35 -11.40 -13.73 -0.09
CA LEU A 35 -12.09 -13.21 -1.29
C LEU A 35 -12.20 -11.69 -1.29
N LEU A 36 -12.48 -11.06 -0.15
CA LEU A 36 -12.47 -9.61 0.01
C LEU A 36 -11.11 -9.04 -0.40
N SER A 37 -10.00 -9.61 0.11
CA SER A 37 -8.65 -9.21 -0.25
C SER A 37 -8.39 -9.33 -1.76
N PHE A 38 -8.87 -10.42 -2.38
CA PHE A 38 -8.78 -10.61 -3.83
C PHE A 38 -9.57 -9.53 -4.60
N PHE A 39 -10.81 -9.22 -4.21
CA PHE A 39 -11.62 -8.20 -4.88
C PHE A 39 -11.03 -6.80 -4.75
N ILE A 40 -10.56 -6.42 -3.55
CA ILE A 40 -9.89 -5.13 -3.34
C ILE A 40 -8.60 -5.05 -4.18
N SER A 41 -7.81 -6.13 -4.19
CA SER A 41 -6.60 -6.19 -5.02
C SER A 41 -6.93 -6.03 -6.51
N ALA A 42 -7.97 -6.70 -7.01
CA ALA A 42 -8.43 -6.57 -8.39
C ALA A 42 -8.94 -5.16 -8.71
N LEU A 43 -9.66 -4.52 -7.78
CA LEU A 43 -10.17 -3.16 -7.90
C LEU A 43 -9.02 -2.13 -8.00
N LEU A 44 -7.98 -2.30 -7.19
CA LEU A 44 -6.84 -1.39 -7.14
C LEU A 44 -5.78 -1.67 -8.22
N LEU A 45 -5.76 -2.88 -8.77
CA LEU A 45 -4.82 -3.32 -9.80
C LEU A 45 -4.63 -2.33 -10.97
N PRO A 46 -5.68 -1.80 -11.63
CA PRO A 46 -5.49 -0.85 -12.72
C PRO A 46 -4.73 0.41 -12.29
N VAL A 47 -5.01 0.91 -11.09
CA VAL A 47 -4.33 2.10 -10.54
C VAL A 47 -2.88 1.78 -10.21
N PHE A 48 -2.61 0.63 -9.58
CA PHE A 48 -1.25 0.17 -9.30
C PHE A 48 -0.42 0.03 -10.58
N ILE A 49 -0.98 -0.55 -11.65
CA ILE A 49 -0.30 -0.67 -12.95
C ILE A 49 0.08 0.71 -13.50
N LEU A 50 -0.78 1.72 -13.38
CA LEU A 50 -0.49 3.08 -13.82
C LEU A 50 0.66 3.72 -13.01
N ILE A 51 0.63 3.57 -11.69
CA ILE A 51 1.69 4.06 -10.79
C ILE A 51 3.02 3.37 -11.10
N GLU A 52 3.01 2.04 -11.26
CA GLU A 52 4.21 1.28 -11.61
C GLU A 52 4.79 1.68 -12.97
N LYS A 53 3.94 1.90 -13.97
CA LYS A 53 4.38 2.38 -15.29
C LYS A 53 5.05 3.75 -15.18
N ALA A 54 4.52 4.66 -14.37
CA ALA A 54 5.15 5.96 -14.11
C ALA A 54 6.50 5.79 -13.41
N LYS A 55 6.56 4.97 -12.34
CA LYS A 55 7.78 4.66 -11.59
C LYS A 55 8.89 4.08 -12.49
N LYS A 56 8.55 3.09 -13.33
CA LYS A 56 9.51 2.45 -14.27
C LYS A 56 10.09 3.47 -15.26
N LYS A 57 9.27 4.40 -15.77
CA LYS A 57 9.75 5.47 -16.67
C LYS A 57 10.74 6.39 -15.95
N ASP A 58 10.44 6.77 -14.71
CA ASP A 58 11.30 7.65 -13.92
C ASP A 58 12.63 6.97 -13.54
N ASP A 59 12.60 5.68 -13.22
CA ASP A 59 13.80 4.90 -12.91
C ASP A 59 14.74 4.79 -14.11
N ILE A 60 14.22 4.66 -15.33
CA ILE A 60 15.03 4.67 -16.55
C ILE A 60 15.75 6.03 -16.72
N ILE A 61 15.05 7.14 -16.50
CA ILE A 61 15.64 8.49 -16.60
C ILE A 61 16.73 8.67 -15.54
N LYS A 62 16.45 8.28 -14.28
CA LYS A 62 17.44 8.32 -13.20
C LYS A 62 18.69 7.52 -13.52
N ARG A 63 18.54 6.29 -14.02
CA ARG A 63 19.68 5.44 -14.41
C ARG A 63 20.55 6.08 -15.49
N LYS A 64 19.95 6.76 -16.46
CA LYS A 64 20.68 7.50 -17.50
C LYS A 64 21.43 8.71 -16.94
N MET A 65 20.87 9.40 -15.95
CA MET A 65 21.48 10.57 -15.33
C MET A 65 22.55 10.20 -14.29
N GLN A 66 22.45 9.02 -13.67
CA GLN A 66 23.33 8.56 -12.61
C GLN A 66 24.85 8.76 -12.87
N PRO A 67 25.42 8.40 -14.04
CA PRO A 67 26.85 8.62 -14.29
C PRO A 67 27.24 10.11 -14.26
N LEU A 68 26.44 10.98 -14.87
CA LEU A 68 26.64 12.43 -14.88
C LEU A 68 26.47 13.03 -13.48
N VAL A 69 25.49 12.54 -12.73
CA VAL A 69 25.29 12.91 -11.33
C VAL A 69 26.54 12.58 -10.51
N ASP A 70 27.12 11.40 -10.71
CA ASP A 70 28.29 10.96 -9.96
C ASP A 70 29.57 11.70 -10.38
N GLU A 71 29.70 12.09 -11.65
CA GLU A 71 30.77 12.97 -12.12
C GLU A 71 30.68 14.37 -11.51
N ILE A 72 29.49 15.00 -11.55
CA ILE A 72 29.25 16.32 -10.94
C ILE A 72 29.55 16.28 -9.44
N LYS A 73 29.16 15.21 -8.74
CA LYS A 73 29.44 15.03 -7.31
C LYS A 73 30.92 14.90 -6.98
N ARG A 74 31.73 14.34 -7.88
CA ARG A 74 33.18 14.22 -7.72
C ARG A 74 33.90 15.52 -8.03
N ALA A 75 33.50 16.20 -9.10
CA ALA A 75 34.17 17.40 -9.59
C ALA A 75 33.82 18.68 -8.81
N TYR A 76 32.58 18.80 -8.31
CA TYR A 76 32.07 20.04 -7.71
C TYR A 76 31.56 19.85 -6.28
N LYS A 77 31.64 20.92 -5.48
CA LYS A 77 31.18 20.95 -4.08
C LYS A 77 30.33 22.20 -3.81
N GLY A 78 29.63 22.20 -2.67
CA GLY A 78 28.85 23.36 -2.23
C GLY A 78 27.76 23.79 -3.22
N GLN A 79 27.67 25.10 -3.48
CA GLN A 79 26.64 25.69 -4.33
C GLN A 79 26.79 25.32 -5.81
N GLU A 80 28.02 25.20 -6.32
CA GLU A 80 28.26 24.84 -7.74
C GLU A 80 27.62 23.50 -8.08
N ARG A 81 27.85 22.48 -7.23
CA ARG A 81 27.23 21.17 -7.37
C ARG A 81 25.70 21.26 -7.43
N TYR A 82 25.08 22.12 -6.60
CA TYR A 82 23.64 22.30 -6.59
C TYR A 82 23.13 22.85 -7.94
N TYR A 83 23.78 23.87 -8.49
CA TYR A 83 23.39 24.46 -9.78
C TYR A 83 23.60 23.50 -10.95
N TYR A 84 24.70 22.74 -10.97
CA TYR A 84 24.92 21.71 -12.01
C TYR A 84 23.87 20.59 -11.94
N LEU A 85 23.57 20.07 -10.75
CA LEU A 85 22.52 19.05 -10.58
C LEU A 85 21.13 19.58 -10.95
N LYS A 86 20.81 20.83 -10.59
CA LYS A 86 19.55 21.48 -10.97
C LYS A 86 19.44 21.65 -12.49
N THR A 87 20.54 22.01 -13.15
CA THR A 87 20.59 22.15 -14.61
C THR A 87 20.45 20.80 -15.30
N LEU A 88 21.13 19.77 -14.82
CA LEU A 88 21.00 18.40 -15.32
C LEU A 88 19.55 17.89 -15.19
N ASN A 89 18.93 18.09 -14.03
CA ASN A 89 17.52 17.77 -13.82
C ASN A 89 16.61 18.49 -14.82
N ARG A 90 16.84 19.78 -15.09
CA ARG A 90 16.08 20.56 -16.07
C ARG A 90 16.28 20.04 -17.49
N GLN A 91 17.49 19.68 -17.89
CA GLN A 91 17.79 19.12 -19.21
C GLN A 91 17.05 17.80 -19.45
N HIS A 92 16.93 16.95 -18.41
CA HIS A 92 16.21 15.69 -18.48
C HIS A 92 14.71 15.79 -18.15
N ASN A 93 14.16 17.00 -18.01
CA ASN A 93 12.78 17.25 -17.56
C ASN A 93 12.42 16.45 -16.28
N TYR A 94 13.40 16.28 -15.40
CA TYR A 94 13.27 15.56 -14.15
C TYR A 94 12.96 16.55 -13.03
N SER A 95 11.81 16.38 -12.38
CA SER A 95 11.41 17.20 -11.23
C SER A 95 11.57 16.41 -9.92
N PRO A 96 11.87 17.07 -8.79
CA PRO A 96 11.89 16.42 -7.49
C PRO A 96 10.57 15.72 -7.13
N PHE A 97 9.44 16.23 -7.61
CA PHE A 97 8.12 15.63 -7.39
C PHE A 97 7.97 14.23 -8.02
N LYS A 98 8.69 13.94 -9.11
CA LYS A 98 8.71 12.59 -9.69
C LYS A 98 9.33 11.55 -8.73
N ALA A 99 10.17 11.99 -7.80
CA ALA A 99 10.69 11.12 -6.74
C ALA A 99 9.62 10.70 -5.73
N LEU A 100 8.48 11.39 -5.66
CA LEU A 100 7.36 11.08 -4.76
C LEU A 100 6.35 10.10 -5.37
N VAL A 101 6.44 9.79 -6.66
CA VAL A 101 5.55 8.80 -7.33
C VAL A 101 5.45 7.47 -6.58
N PRO A 102 6.54 6.89 -6.00
CA PRO A 102 6.43 5.66 -5.21
C PRO A 102 5.54 5.80 -3.96
N ILE A 103 5.45 6.99 -3.37
CA ILE A 103 4.64 7.25 -2.16
C ILE A 103 3.15 7.21 -2.49
N LEU A 104 2.77 7.54 -3.72
CA LEU A 104 1.36 7.49 -4.16
C LEU A 104 0.76 6.08 -4.01
N SER A 105 1.57 5.03 -4.20
CA SER A 105 1.14 3.65 -3.98
C SER A 105 0.73 3.40 -2.54
N LEU A 106 1.51 3.93 -1.58
CA LEU A 106 1.24 3.79 -0.15
C LEU A 106 0.01 4.61 0.25
N LEU A 107 -0.07 5.86 -0.22
CA LEU A 107 -1.21 6.74 0.07
C LEU A 107 -2.54 6.18 -0.44
N LEU A 108 -2.52 5.43 -1.55
CA LEU A 108 -3.69 4.73 -2.04
C LEU A 108 -4.08 3.55 -1.15
N GLN A 109 -3.11 2.80 -0.63
CA GLN A 109 -3.37 1.56 0.11
C GLN A 109 -3.84 1.79 1.55
N ILE A 110 -3.29 2.81 2.23
CA ILE A 110 -3.59 3.15 3.63
C ILE A 110 -5.10 3.31 3.91
N PRO A 111 -5.89 4.11 3.15
CA PRO A 111 -7.31 4.29 3.45
C PRO A 111 -8.12 2.99 3.33
N PHE A 112 -7.81 2.14 2.36
CA PHE A 112 -8.45 0.82 2.24
C PHE A 112 -8.08 -0.11 3.39
N PHE A 113 -6.81 -0.11 3.80
CA PHE A 113 -6.36 -0.92 4.93
C PHE A 113 -7.04 -0.49 6.24
N ILE A 114 -7.09 0.82 6.52
CA ILE A 114 -7.74 1.34 7.73
C ILE A 114 -9.24 1.07 7.70
N ALA A 115 -9.88 1.24 6.54
CA ALA A 115 -11.30 0.94 6.39
C ALA A 115 -11.59 -0.56 6.59
N ALA A 116 -10.71 -1.45 6.11
CA ALA A 116 -10.84 -2.89 6.33
C ALA A 116 -10.68 -3.24 7.80
N TYR A 117 -9.67 -2.69 8.46
CA TYR A 117 -9.45 -2.88 9.89
C TYR A 117 -10.66 -2.43 10.70
N GLN A 118 -11.14 -1.20 10.48
CA GLN A 118 -12.32 -0.67 11.18
C GLN A 118 -13.57 -1.51 10.92
N PHE A 119 -13.78 -1.96 9.69
CA PHE A 119 -14.92 -2.81 9.37
C PHE A 119 -14.86 -4.16 10.09
N LEU A 120 -13.71 -4.85 10.05
CA LEU A 120 -13.55 -6.17 10.65
C LEU A 120 -13.57 -6.11 12.18
N GLU A 121 -12.99 -5.06 12.78
CA GLU A 121 -13.00 -4.85 14.24
C GLU A 121 -14.41 -4.67 14.81
N HIS A 122 -15.32 -4.05 14.05
CA HIS A 122 -16.72 -3.85 14.47
C HIS A 122 -17.64 -5.02 14.09
N LEU A 123 -17.09 -6.09 13.51
CA LEU A 123 -17.86 -7.25 13.09
C LEU A 123 -17.93 -8.28 14.24
N GLU A 124 -18.92 -8.13 15.12
CA GLU A 124 -19.14 -9.04 16.27
C GLU A 124 -19.20 -10.53 15.86
N THR A 125 -19.62 -10.80 14.62
CA THR A 125 -19.71 -12.16 14.07
C THR A 125 -18.37 -12.85 13.82
N LEU A 126 -17.25 -12.12 13.86
CA LEU A 126 -15.91 -12.70 13.73
C LEU A 126 -15.34 -13.21 15.06
N GLU A 127 -15.93 -12.81 16.20
CA GLU A 127 -15.48 -13.26 17.51
C GLU A 127 -15.62 -14.79 17.63
N GLY A 128 -14.54 -15.45 18.01
CA GLY A 128 -14.50 -16.91 18.16
C GLY A 128 -14.47 -17.70 16.85
N VAL A 129 -14.37 -17.05 15.69
CA VAL A 129 -14.24 -17.74 14.41
C VAL A 129 -12.80 -18.20 14.21
N SER A 130 -12.58 -19.51 14.27
CA SER A 130 -11.30 -20.13 13.92
C SER A 130 -11.15 -20.33 12.41
N PHE A 131 -9.93 -20.14 11.90
CA PHE A 131 -9.61 -20.39 10.51
C PHE A 131 -8.19 -20.95 10.36
N TRP A 132 -8.10 -22.18 9.83
CA TRP A 132 -6.86 -22.95 9.72
C TRP A 132 -6.06 -23.04 11.03
N PHE A 133 -4.97 -22.27 11.13
CA PHE A 133 -4.03 -22.29 12.24
C PHE A 133 -4.36 -21.20 13.27
N ILE A 134 -5.29 -20.31 12.93
CA ILE A 134 -5.71 -19.16 13.75
C ILE A 134 -6.94 -19.57 14.56
N SER A 135 -6.85 -19.42 15.88
CA SER A 135 -7.95 -19.77 16.80
C SER A 135 -9.10 -18.76 16.79
N ASP A 136 -8.79 -17.49 16.56
CA ASP A 136 -9.77 -16.41 16.54
C ASP A 136 -9.34 -15.31 15.57
N LEU A 137 -10.17 -15.03 14.55
CA LEU A 137 -9.90 -14.01 13.54
C LEU A 137 -10.10 -12.57 14.04
N SER A 138 -10.76 -12.37 15.17
CA SER A 138 -10.98 -11.04 15.77
C SER A 138 -9.81 -10.55 16.61
N ILE A 139 -8.89 -11.45 16.99
CA ILE A 139 -7.78 -11.18 17.91
C ILE A 139 -6.43 -11.36 17.19
N ALA A 140 -5.37 -10.81 17.75
CA ALA A 140 -4.01 -11.08 17.28
C ALA A 140 -3.65 -12.59 17.41
N ASP A 141 -2.97 -13.15 16.40
CA ASP A 141 -2.82 -14.60 16.26
C ASP A 141 -2.10 -15.31 17.41
N GLY A 142 -1.08 -14.68 18.03
CA GLY A 142 -0.35 -15.24 19.19
C GLY A 142 0.34 -16.60 18.98
N LEU A 143 0.48 -17.09 17.74
CA LEU A 143 0.80 -18.48 17.39
C LEU A 143 2.15 -19.01 17.91
N LEU A 144 3.14 -18.15 18.12
CA LEU A 144 4.47 -18.54 18.59
C LEU A 144 4.66 -18.23 20.08
N GLY A 145 3.84 -18.84 20.94
CA GLY A 145 3.93 -18.66 22.39
C GLY A 145 3.66 -17.21 22.83
N GLY A 146 2.73 -16.52 22.15
CA GLY A 146 2.42 -15.11 22.38
C GLY A 146 3.03 -14.15 21.35
N ILE A 147 3.81 -14.65 20.38
CA ILE A 147 4.34 -13.84 19.27
C ILE A 147 3.42 -13.96 18.05
N ASN A 148 3.10 -12.81 17.44
CA ASN A 148 2.29 -12.73 16.22
C ASN A 148 3.11 -13.14 14.99
N PHE A 149 2.75 -14.25 14.38
CA PHE A 149 3.47 -14.81 13.24
C PHE A 149 3.11 -14.11 11.91
N LEU A 150 1.84 -13.75 11.71
CA LEU A 150 1.41 -13.17 10.42
C LEU A 150 2.17 -11.89 10.04
N PRO A 151 2.41 -10.91 10.94
CA PRO A 151 3.17 -9.71 10.60
C PRO A 151 4.60 -10.02 10.13
N ILE A 152 5.24 -11.04 10.70
CA ILE A 152 6.59 -11.46 10.29
C ILE A 152 6.53 -12.07 8.89
N SER A 153 5.55 -12.94 8.64
CA SER A 153 5.35 -13.57 7.33
C SER A 153 5.05 -12.57 6.21
N MET A 154 4.40 -11.43 6.52
CA MET A 154 4.13 -10.38 5.54
C MET A 154 5.38 -9.60 5.11
N THR A 155 6.46 -9.65 5.90
CA THR A 155 7.70 -8.90 5.64
C THR A 155 8.81 -9.72 4.98
N LEU A 156 8.71 -11.06 5.05
CA LEU A 156 9.63 -12.02 4.43
C LEU A 156 9.30 -12.21 2.94
#